data_AF-A0A833T8Z4-F1
#
_entry.id   AF-A0A833T8Z4-F1
#
_cell.length_a   1.000
_cell.length_b   1.000
_cell.length_c   1.000
_cell.angle_alpha   90.00
_cell.angle_beta   90.00
_cell.angle_gamma   90.00
#
_symmetry.space_group_name_H-M   'P 1'
#
loop_
_entity.id
_entity.type
_entity.pdbx_description
1 polymer ?
#
loop_
_entity_poly.entity_id
_entity_poly.type
_entity_poly.pdbx_seq_one_letter_code
_entity_poly.pdbx_strand_id
1 'polypeptide(L)'
;MSLATLQAVREQLSVAIEAAQRHLEVVSHDTSSPSPQEAVERSHTLAAEIESLEVELQTLVATIVTQTRHKHVAASAEAPQATTETIDLMDVETETEDEAAHANTEQEDAKQTRKPPPTPEEVAANLQHFVLKTGDASAALDRGQKYRKAQAAIVPCRKVTENLFQLMESKIPIDEASACLFRDTAGKMATIFAEGGRAGNNRDNVMCVVHLVSKLGKVLELADTLTGIPAALSDAVLGSTRLKLKKYAENHLEDQLTKMEKYVHTIQRQKGAVTAERIEGPMKKLIVDFQQEMNKYKNYQKIDLPPRSEERWEVFQKVAEALAKWIGCTKMTASPPRQLKGMLRVAKKFNKEFPDRVPIILLRNAGMKLRISQQQYRSTKEKASAK
;
A
#
# COMPACT_ATOMS: atom_id res chain seq x y z
N MET A 1 27.33 -22.11 -14.43
CA MET A 1 26.87 -21.29 -13.30
C MET A 1 25.36 -21.31 -13.29
N SER A 2 24.71 -21.55 -12.13
CA SER A 2 23.25 -21.49 -12.03
C SER A 2 22.78 -20.04 -11.85
N LEU A 3 21.53 -19.75 -12.23
CA LEU A 3 20.90 -18.43 -12.08
C LEU A 3 20.95 -17.93 -10.62
N ALA A 4 20.79 -18.86 -9.67
CA ALA A 4 20.88 -18.58 -8.24
C ALA A 4 22.29 -18.12 -7.82
N THR A 5 23.35 -18.70 -8.38
CA THR A 5 24.72 -18.26 -8.11
C THR A 5 24.98 -16.86 -8.67
N LEU A 6 24.41 -16.54 -9.84
CA LEU A 6 24.54 -15.20 -10.43
C LEU A 6 23.75 -14.13 -9.67
N GLN A 7 22.56 -14.46 -9.16
CA GLN A 7 21.78 -13.57 -8.29
C GLN A 7 22.48 -13.33 -6.95
N ALA A 8 23.04 -14.38 -6.33
CA ALA A 8 23.80 -14.24 -5.10
C ALA A 8 25.06 -13.37 -5.27
N VAL A 9 25.79 -13.54 -6.38
CA VAL A 9 26.95 -12.71 -6.71
C VAL A 9 26.53 -11.26 -6.95
N ARG A 10 25.40 -11.03 -7.64
CA ARG A 10 24.84 -9.67 -7.85
C ARG A 10 24.48 -8.98 -6.53
N GLU A 11 23.82 -9.69 -5.63
CA GLU A 11 23.44 -9.14 -4.31
C GLU A 11 24.66 -8.81 -3.46
N GLN A 12 25.66 -9.69 -3.45
CA GLN A 12 26.92 -9.45 -2.72
C GLN A 12 27.69 -8.24 -3.28
N LEU A 13 27.73 -8.08 -4.61
CA LEU A 13 28.34 -6.92 -5.26
C LEU A 13 27.57 -5.62 -4.99
N SER A 14 26.23 -5.65 -5.02
CA SER A 14 25.40 -4.49 -4.71
C SER A 14 25.64 -3.99 -3.28
N VAL A 15 25.75 -4.92 -2.32
CA VAL A 15 26.06 -4.59 -0.91
C VAL A 15 27.47 -4.04 -0.76
N ALA A 16 28.45 -4.59 -1.49
CA ALA A 16 29.82 -4.10 -1.47
C ALA A 16 29.94 -2.69 -2.07
N ILE A 17 29.20 -2.39 -3.13
CA ILE A 17 29.16 -1.07 -3.76
C ILE A 17 28.48 -0.04 -2.85
N GLU A 18 27.35 -0.37 -2.22
CA GLU A 18 26.71 0.51 -1.24
C GLU A 18 27.62 0.79 -0.04
N ALA A 19 28.38 -0.21 0.41
CA ALA A 19 29.37 -0.04 1.48
C ALA A 19 30.51 0.88 1.05
N ALA A 20 31.03 0.73 -0.19
CA ALA A 20 32.06 1.60 -0.75
C ALA A 20 31.56 3.06 -0.91
N GLN A 21 30.33 3.25 -1.39
CA GLN A 21 29.69 4.57 -1.52
C GLN A 21 29.53 5.25 -0.16
N ARG A 22 29.08 4.51 0.87
CA ARG A 22 29.00 5.04 2.25
C ARG A 22 30.38 5.39 2.81
N HIS A 23 31.41 4.60 2.51
CA HIS A 23 32.78 4.92 2.92
C HIS A 23 33.31 6.19 2.24
N LEU A 24 32.99 6.43 0.96
CA LEU A 24 33.36 7.66 0.25
C LEU A 24 32.60 8.90 0.78
N GLU A 25 31.33 8.76 1.18
CA GLU A 25 30.57 9.82 1.84
C GLU A 25 31.15 10.19 3.22
N VAL A 26 31.60 9.20 3.98
CA VAL A 26 32.22 9.42 5.30
C VAL A 26 33.61 10.08 5.16
N VAL A 27 34.40 9.66 4.17
CA VAL A 27 35.73 10.27 3.90
C VAL A 27 35.60 11.72 3.41
N SER A 28 34.49 12.09 2.77
CA SER A 28 34.20 13.48 2.38
C SER A 28 33.93 14.42 3.58
N HIS A 29 33.72 13.88 4.79
CA HIS A 29 33.44 14.65 6.01
C HIS A 29 34.60 14.70 7.02
N ASP A 30 35.68 13.94 6.82
CA ASP A 30 36.87 14.01 7.68
C ASP A 30 37.89 15.02 7.13
N THR A 31 37.93 16.19 7.77
CA THR A 31 38.89 17.27 7.49
C THR A 31 40.25 16.98 8.13
N SER A 32 41.04 16.09 7.51
CA SER A 32 42.50 16.10 7.70
C SER A 32 43.22 15.71 6.41
N SER A 33 43.52 16.75 5.60
CA SER A 33 44.38 16.87 4.39
C SER A 33 44.88 15.60 3.68
N PRO A 34 44.71 15.51 2.35
CA PRO A 34 45.38 16.38 1.37
C PRO A 34 44.40 17.37 0.73
N SER A 35 44.87 18.23 -0.19
CA SER A 35 44.12 19.43 -0.62
C SER A 35 42.64 19.13 -0.95
N PRO A 36 41.68 19.95 -0.46
CA PRO A 36 40.25 19.65 -0.56
C PRO A 36 39.76 19.43 -2.00
N GLN A 37 40.47 19.98 -3.00
CA GLN A 37 40.11 19.81 -4.41
C GLN A 37 40.55 18.47 -4.99
N GLU A 38 41.77 17.98 -4.69
CA GLU A 38 42.23 16.68 -5.21
C GLU A 38 41.47 15.50 -4.60
N ALA A 39 41.04 15.62 -3.33
CA ALA A 39 40.23 14.59 -2.67
C ALA A 39 38.81 14.52 -3.25
N VAL A 40 38.21 15.67 -3.56
CA VAL A 40 36.88 15.77 -4.19
C VAL A 40 36.93 15.29 -5.65
N GLU A 41 37.95 15.67 -6.41
CA GLU A 41 38.13 15.19 -7.78
C GLU A 41 38.34 13.67 -7.83
N ARG A 42 39.20 13.10 -6.96
CA ARG A 42 39.36 11.64 -6.85
C ARG A 42 38.07 10.93 -6.44
N SER A 43 37.29 11.51 -5.52
CA SER A 43 36.00 10.95 -5.12
C SER A 43 34.99 10.94 -6.27
N HIS A 44 34.96 12.00 -7.09
CA HIS A 44 34.10 12.05 -8.28
C HIS A 44 34.56 11.09 -9.38
N THR A 45 35.87 10.94 -9.59
CA THR A 45 36.42 9.94 -10.52
C THR A 45 36.09 8.52 -10.09
N LEU A 46 36.25 8.20 -8.79
CA LEU A 46 35.88 6.89 -8.25
C LEU A 46 34.37 6.62 -8.33
N ALA A 47 33.54 7.63 -8.09
CA ALA A 47 32.08 7.49 -8.23
C ALA A 47 31.68 7.20 -9.69
N ALA A 48 32.30 7.88 -10.65
CA ALA A 48 32.07 7.65 -12.08
C ALA A 48 32.58 6.28 -12.55
N GLU A 49 33.73 5.81 -12.03
CA GLU A 49 34.24 4.46 -12.31
C GLU A 49 33.32 3.37 -11.74
N ILE A 50 32.77 3.59 -10.53
CA ILE A 50 31.78 2.68 -9.93
C ILE A 50 30.51 2.62 -10.79
N GLU A 51 29.98 3.76 -11.23
CA GLU A 51 28.79 3.81 -12.08
C GLU A 51 29.05 3.16 -13.45
N SER A 52 30.24 3.36 -14.03
CA SER A 52 30.66 2.68 -15.27
C SER A 52 30.73 1.16 -15.11
N LEU A 53 31.30 0.68 -14.00
CA LEU A 53 31.38 -0.75 -13.69
C LEU A 53 30.01 -1.36 -13.41
N GLU A 54 29.08 -0.62 -12.80
CA GLU A 54 27.68 -1.06 -12.64
C GLU A 54 26.99 -1.26 -13.99
N VAL A 55 27.19 -0.34 -14.94
CA VAL A 55 26.62 -0.44 -16.29
C VAL A 55 27.24 -1.60 -17.07
N GLU A 56 28.56 -1.79 -17.01
CA GLU A 56 29.24 -2.93 -17.63
C GLU A 56 28.75 -4.26 -17.05
N LEU A 57 28.58 -4.34 -15.73
CA LEU A 57 28.08 -5.54 -15.06
C LEU A 57 26.63 -5.85 -15.45
N GLN A 58 25.75 -4.83 -15.53
CA GLN A 58 24.37 -4.99 -16.00
C GLN A 58 24.32 -5.48 -17.45
N THR A 59 25.22 -4.98 -18.29
CA THR A 59 25.34 -5.38 -19.69
C THR A 59 25.83 -6.82 -19.83
N LEU A 60 26.79 -7.22 -18.99
CA LEU A 60 27.34 -8.57 -18.98
C LEU A 60 26.32 -9.60 -18.46
N VAL A 61 25.53 -9.24 -17.44
CA VAL A 61 24.39 -10.04 -16.97
C VAL A 61 23.33 -10.18 -18.06
N ALA A 62 22.97 -9.08 -18.74
CA ALA A 62 22.02 -9.13 -19.85
C ALA A 62 22.52 -10.03 -20.99
N THR A 63 23.82 -9.97 -21.31
CA THR A 63 24.46 -10.80 -22.34
C THR A 63 24.49 -12.29 -21.96
N ILE A 64 24.74 -12.61 -20.69
CA ILE A 64 24.70 -14.00 -20.21
C ILE A 64 23.27 -14.53 -20.22
N VAL A 65 22.27 -13.71 -19.86
CA VAL A 65 20.85 -14.08 -19.92
C VAL A 65 20.41 -14.33 -21.37
N THR A 66 20.82 -13.47 -22.32
CA THR A 66 20.50 -13.68 -23.74
C THR A 66 21.24 -14.88 -24.34
N GLN A 67 22.50 -15.13 -24.01
CA GLN A 67 23.21 -16.34 -24.41
C GLN A 67 22.59 -17.63 -23.83
N THR A 68 22.14 -17.58 -22.57
CA THR A 68 21.46 -18.72 -21.93
C THR A 68 20.08 -18.97 -22.56
N ARG A 69 19.37 -17.90 -22.93
CA ARG A 69 18.11 -17.96 -23.69
C ARG A 69 18.31 -18.53 -25.10
N HIS A 70 19.36 -18.14 -25.82
CA HIS A 70 19.66 -18.69 -27.15
C HIS A 70 20.06 -20.16 -27.13
N LYS A 71 20.78 -20.62 -26.10
CA LYS A 71 21.07 -22.06 -25.90
C LYS A 71 19.81 -22.89 -25.63
N HIS A 72 18.78 -22.30 -25.01
CA HIS A 72 17.49 -22.96 -24.79
C HIS A 72 16.56 -22.92 -26.01
N VAL A 73 16.58 -21.84 -26.81
CA VAL A 73 15.75 -21.72 -28.02
C VAL A 73 16.25 -22.62 -29.16
N ALA A 74 17.56 -22.85 -29.29
CA ALA A 74 18.10 -23.80 -30.27
C ALA A 74 17.68 -25.26 -30.03
N ALA A 75 17.29 -25.61 -28.80
CA ALA A 75 16.81 -26.95 -28.45
C ALA A 75 15.31 -27.17 -28.72
N SER A 76 14.55 -26.12 -29.06
CA SER A 76 13.07 -26.15 -29.14
C SER A 76 12.52 -25.88 -30.55
N ALA A 77 13.38 -25.86 -31.57
CA ALA A 77 13.03 -25.51 -32.95
C ALA A 77 12.67 -26.71 -33.86
N GLU A 78 12.16 -27.81 -33.31
CA GLU A 78 11.53 -28.88 -34.10
C GLU A 78 10.06 -29.07 -33.71
N ALA A 79 9.20 -28.59 -34.61
CA ALA A 79 7.82 -29.03 -34.91
C ALA A 79 6.71 -27.94 -34.77
N PRO A 80 5.76 -27.87 -35.73
CA PRO A 80 5.08 -26.63 -36.08
C PRO A 80 3.55 -26.62 -35.83
N GLN A 81 3.06 -25.38 -35.65
CA GLN A 81 1.84 -24.71 -36.14
C GLN A 81 0.55 -25.47 -36.49
N ALA A 82 -0.58 -24.87 -36.07
CA ALA A 82 -1.82 -24.57 -36.82
C ALA A 82 -3.00 -24.45 -35.82
N THR A 83 -4.04 -23.62 -35.92
CA THR A 83 -4.49 -22.57 -36.84
C THR A 83 -5.65 -21.83 -36.14
N THR A 84 -5.82 -20.58 -36.54
CA THR A 84 -6.89 -19.60 -36.24
C THR A 84 -8.31 -20.08 -36.56
N GLU A 85 -9.31 -19.62 -35.81
CA GLU A 85 -10.54 -19.05 -36.40
C GLU A 85 -11.37 -18.21 -35.40
N THR A 86 -11.97 -17.17 -35.99
CA THR A 86 -12.69 -16.00 -35.46
C THR A 86 -14.19 -16.31 -35.29
N ILE A 87 -14.96 -15.52 -34.50
CA ILE A 87 -16.27 -14.93 -34.86
C ILE A 87 -16.89 -14.11 -33.69
N ASP A 88 -17.24 -12.88 -34.07
CA ASP A 88 -18.28 -11.90 -33.68
C ASP A 88 -18.69 -11.53 -32.25
N LEU A 89 -18.66 -10.20 -32.07
CA LEU A 89 -19.22 -9.34 -31.03
C LEU A 89 -20.74 -9.18 -31.21
N MET A 90 -21.47 -9.17 -30.09
CA MET A 90 -22.74 -8.44 -29.99
C MET A 90 -22.87 -7.75 -28.63
N ASP A 91 -23.33 -6.50 -28.71
CA ASP A 91 -23.67 -5.54 -27.66
C ASP A 91 -24.61 -6.07 -26.58
N VAL A 92 -24.34 -5.71 -25.32
CA VAL A 92 -25.36 -5.34 -24.33
C VAL A 92 -24.80 -4.25 -23.42
N GLU A 93 -25.31 -3.02 -23.56
CA GLU A 93 -25.29 -2.01 -22.51
C GLU A 93 -26.20 -2.44 -21.36
N THR A 94 -25.76 -2.26 -20.11
CA THR A 94 -26.59 -1.65 -19.03
C THR A 94 -25.79 -1.50 -17.73
N GLU A 95 -25.78 -0.24 -17.27
CA GLU A 95 -25.94 0.22 -15.88
C GLU A 95 -25.04 -0.34 -14.76
N THR A 96 -24.42 0.57 -13.99
CA THR A 96 -24.52 0.52 -12.52
C THR A 96 -24.28 1.90 -11.92
N GLU A 97 -25.31 2.39 -11.22
CA GLU A 97 -25.18 3.39 -10.18
C GLU A 97 -24.53 2.80 -8.91
N ASP A 98 -23.89 3.74 -8.22
CA ASP A 98 -23.86 3.97 -6.79
C ASP A 98 -22.71 3.45 -5.90
N GLU A 99 -22.14 4.46 -5.24
CA GLU A 99 -21.12 4.43 -4.23
C GLU A 99 -21.68 3.98 -2.87
N ALA A 100 -20.75 3.76 -1.93
CA ALA A 100 -20.95 3.70 -0.49
C ALA A 100 -21.44 2.38 0.12
N ALA A 101 -20.47 1.53 0.49
CA ALA A 101 -20.52 0.82 1.78
C ALA A 101 -19.12 0.40 2.25
N HIS A 102 -18.44 1.32 2.95
CA HIS A 102 -17.38 0.93 3.87
C HIS A 102 -17.99 0.37 5.15
N ALA A 103 -17.73 -0.91 5.43
CA ALA A 103 -17.42 -1.51 6.74
C ALA A 103 -17.96 -2.94 6.81
N ASN A 104 -17.07 -3.93 6.69
CA ASN A 104 -17.10 -5.21 7.41
C ASN A 104 -15.93 -6.09 6.92
N THR A 105 -14.71 -5.76 7.32
CA THR A 105 -13.58 -6.71 7.20
C THR A 105 -13.41 -7.35 8.57
N GLU A 106 -13.88 -8.59 8.70
CA GLU A 106 -13.58 -9.60 9.75
C GLU A 106 -14.67 -10.69 9.87
N GLN A 107 -15.56 -10.85 8.88
CA GLN A 107 -16.54 -11.95 8.86
C GLN A 107 -16.68 -12.62 7.48
N GLU A 108 -15.63 -12.62 6.66
CA GLU A 108 -15.61 -13.25 5.33
C GLU A 108 -14.86 -14.57 5.24
N ASP A 109 -14.23 -15.07 6.32
CA ASP A 109 -13.55 -16.38 6.30
C ASP A 109 -14.47 -17.58 6.61
N ALA A 110 -15.80 -17.41 6.65
CA ALA A 110 -16.73 -18.52 6.94
C ALA A 110 -17.96 -18.65 6.03
N LYS A 111 -18.17 -17.74 5.06
CA LYS A 111 -19.13 -17.91 3.94
C LYS A 111 -18.64 -17.12 2.73
N GLN A 112 -17.58 -17.58 2.08
CA GLN A 112 -17.39 -17.27 0.67
C GLN A 112 -18.54 -17.95 -0.10
N THR A 113 -19.62 -17.23 -0.35
CA THR A 113 -20.34 -17.41 -1.60
C THR A 113 -19.30 -17.12 -2.69
N ARG A 114 -18.58 -18.16 -3.15
CA ARG A 114 -17.58 -18.03 -4.22
C ARG A 114 -18.30 -17.39 -5.39
N LYS A 115 -18.05 -16.09 -5.61
CA LYS A 115 -18.39 -15.48 -6.89
C LYS A 115 -17.68 -16.33 -7.97
N PRO A 116 -18.35 -16.61 -9.10
CA PRO A 116 -17.70 -17.31 -10.19
C PRO A 116 -16.40 -16.56 -10.56
N PRO A 117 -15.33 -17.28 -10.94
CA PRO A 117 -14.12 -16.65 -11.41
C PRO A 117 -14.46 -15.75 -12.61
N PRO A 118 -13.78 -14.60 -12.75
CA PRO A 118 -14.06 -13.66 -13.82
C PRO A 118 -13.80 -14.33 -15.17
N THR A 119 -14.61 -13.98 -16.18
CA THR A 119 -14.36 -14.47 -17.54
C THR A 119 -13.14 -13.78 -18.14
N PRO A 120 -12.43 -14.41 -19.10
CA PRO A 120 -11.33 -13.75 -19.81
C PRO A 120 -11.73 -12.41 -20.45
N GLU A 121 -12.96 -12.31 -20.94
CA GLU A 121 -13.54 -11.08 -21.51
C GLU A 121 -13.68 -9.97 -20.47
N GLU A 122 -14.20 -10.30 -19.27
CA GLU A 122 -14.26 -9.35 -18.16
C GLU A 122 -12.86 -8.88 -17.76
N VAL A 123 -11.86 -9.77 -17.75
CA VAL A 123 -10.47 -9.41 -17.46
C VAL A 123 -9.92 -8.47 -18.52
N ALA A 124 -10.16 -8.76 -19.80
CA ALA A 124 -9.74 -7.91 -20.92
C ALA A 124 -10.39 -6.52 -20.83
N ALA A 125 -11.69 -6.42 -20.58
CA ALA A 125 -12.39 -5.14 -20.42
C ALA A 125 -11.83 -4.32 -19.24
N ASN A 126 -11.62 -4.96 -18.08
CA ASN A 126 -11.01 -4.33 -16.92
C ASN A 126 -9.56 -3.89 -17.19
N LEU A 127 -8.80 -4.67 -17.97
CA LEU A 127 -7.44 -4.36 -18.38
C LEU A 127 -7.40 -3.16 -19.31
N GLN A 128 -8.30 -3.08 -20.29
CA GLN A 128 -8.42 -1.91 -21.17
C GLN A 128 -8.79 -0.65 -20.39
N HIS A 129 -9.74 -0.77 -19.44
CA HIS A 129 -10.07 0.34 -18.56
C HIS A 129 -8.87 0.78 -17.70
N PHE A 130 -8.05 -0.16 -17.22
CA PHE A 130 -6.81 0.14 -16.51
C PHE A 130 -5.78 0.86 -17.38
N VAL A 131 -5.58 0.41 -18.62
CA VAL A 131 -4.70 1.06 -19.60
C VAL A 131 -5.15 2.50 -19.84
N LEU A 132 -6.43 2.71 -20.12
CA LEU A 132 -7.01 4.04 -20.35
C LEU A 132 -6.76 4.98 -19.16
N LYS A 133 -7.11 4.55 -17.95
CA LYS A 133 -6.93 5.38 -16.74
C LYS A 133 -5.47 5.68 -16.43
N THR A 134 -4.56 4.75 -16.75
CA THR A 134 -3.12 4.98 -16.59
C THR A 134 -2.59 5.96 -17.64
N GLY A 135 -3.07 5.89 -18.88
CA GLY A 135 -2.77 6.87 -19.92
C GLY A 135 -3.27 8.28 -19.56
N ASP A 136 -4.51 8.40 -19.10
CA ASP A 136 -5.09 9.66 -18.62
C ASP A 136 -4.28 10.26 -17.46
N ALA A 137 -3.84 9.42 -16.54
CA ALA A 137 -2.99 9.78 -15.41
C ALA A 137 -1.62 10.30 -15.85
N SER A 138 -0.96 9.60 -16.78
CA SER A 138 0.33 10.00 -17.32
C SER A 138 0.22 11.35 -18.03
N ALA A 139 -0.74 11.48 -18.95
CA ALA A 139 -0.94 12.72 -19.70
C ALA A 139 -1.35 13.90 -18.80
N ALA A 140 -2.03 13.64 -17.68
CA ALA A 140 -2.32 14.67 -16.69
C ALA A 140 -1.06 15.14 -15.95
N LEU A 141 -0.15 14.23 -15.63
CA LEU A 141 1.12 14.55 -15.00
C LEU A 141 2.00 15.40 -15.94
N ASP A 142 2.07 15.05 -17.23
CA ASP A 142 2.80 15.83 -18.24
C ASP A 142 2.25 17.26 -18.39
N ARG A 143 0.94 17.44 -18.21
CA ARG A 143 0.27 18.76 -18.23
C ARG A 143 0.39 19.53 -16.90
N GLY A 144 1.16 19.04 -15.93
CA GLY A 144 1.30 19.66 -14.61
C GLY A 144 0.00 19.68 -13.79
N GLN A 145 -1.00 18.86 -14.15
CA GLN A 145 -2.27 18.80 -13.43
C GLN A 145 -2.11 18.01 -12.12
N LYS A 146 -2.88 18.40 -11.09
CA LYS A 146 -2.79 17.80 -9.74
C LYS A 146 -2.95 16.27 -9.75
N TYR A 147 -2.22 15.64 -8.83
CA TYR A 147 -2.10 14.19 -8.55
C TYR A 147 -3.41 13.38 -8.40
N ARG A 148 -4.58 14.02 -8.34
CA ARG A 148 -5.88 13.32 -8.23
C ARG A 148 -6.15 12.38 -9.43
N LYS A 149 -5.56 12.65 -10.60
CA LYS A 149 -5.73 11.80 -11.79
C LYS A 149 -4.86 10.54 -11.77
N ALA A 150 -3.64 10.61 -11.23
CA ALA A 150 -2.77 9.44 -10.99
C ALA A 150 -3.46 8.37 -10.12
N GLN A 151 -4.31 8.81 -9.20
CA GLN A 151 -5.04 7.94 -8.27
C GLN A 151 -6.19 7.17 -8.94
N ALA A 152 -6.72 7.66 -10.07
CA ALA A 152 -7.79 6.99 -10.80
C ALA A 152 -7.36 5.63 -11.39
N ALA A 153 -6.06 5.42 -11.60
CA ALA A 153 -5.51 4.17 -12.12
C ALA A 153 -5.39 3.07 -11.04
N ILE A 154 -5.35 3.40 -9.74
CA ILE A 154 -5.18 2.40 -8.66
C ILE A 154 -6.35 1.43 -8.60
N VAL A 155 -7.58 1.95 -8.70
CA VAL A 155 -8.79 1.13 -8.55
C VAL A 155 -8.90 0.09 -9.68
N PRO A 156 -8.78 0.47 -10.96
CA PRO A 156 -8.67 -0.49 -12.06
C PRO A 156 -7.50 -1.46 -11.90
N CYS A 157 -6.31 -0.97 -11.52
CA CYS A 157 -5.14 -1.84 -11.31
C CYS A 157 -5.42 -2.92 -10.27
N ARG A 158 -6.00 -2.55 -9.13
CA ARG A 158 -6.37 -3.48 -8.06
C ARG A 158 -7.41 -4.48 -8.54
N LYS A 159 -8.39 -4.05 -9.34
CA LYS A 159 -9.42 -4.94 -9.90
C LYS A 159 -8.81 -5.95 -10.86
N VAL A 160 -7.94 -5.51 -11.78
CA VAL A 160 -7.24 -6.41 -12.71
C VAL A 160 -6.31 -7.36 -11.97
N THR A 161 -5.55 -6.87 -10.99
CA THR A 161 -4.69 -7.72 -10.16
C THR A 161 -5.48 -8.81 -9.43
N GLU A 162 -6.66 -8.46 -8.89
CA GLU A 162 -7.56 -9.42 -8.26
C GLU A 162 -8.09 -10.44 -9.26
N ASN A 163 -8.50 -9.99 -10.46
CA ASN A 163 -8.99 -10.89 -11.50
C ASN A 163 -7.89 -11.88 -11.93
N LEU A 164 -6.67 -11.39 -12.17
CA LEU A 164 -5.51 -12.24 -12.52
C LEU A 164 -5.22 -13.25 -11.41
N PHE A 165 -5.22 -12.81 -10.15
CA PHE A 165 -5.06 -13.71 -9.00
C PHE A 165 -6.13 -14.81 -8.98
N GLN A 166 -7.40 -14.48 -9.22
CA GLN A 166 -8.50 -15.46 -9.25
C GLN A 166 -8.41 -16.44 -10.43
N LEU A 167 -7.98 -15.96 -11.60
CA LEU A 167 -7.71 -16.82 -12.76
C LEU A 167 -6.58 -17.82 -12.45
N MET A 168 -5.48 -17.34 -11.84
CA MET A 168 -4.36 -18.19 -11.41
C MET A 168 -4.79 -19.24 -10.38
N GLU A 169 -5.53 -18.85 -9.35
CA GLU A 169 -6.08 -19.79 -8.35
C GLU A 169 -7.01 -20.83 -8.97
N SER A 170 -7.78 -20.42 -9.98
CA SER A 170 -8.74 -21.27 -10.67
C SER A 170 -8.11 -22.05 -11.83
N LYS A 171 -6.80 -21.89 -12.07
CA LYS A 171 -6.04 -22.50 -13.19
C LYS A 171 -6.66 -22.22 -14.57
N ILE A 172 -7.35 -21.09 -14.70
CA ILE A 172 -7.88 -20.65 -15.98
C ILE A 172 -6.71 -20.03 -16.76
N PRO A 173 -6.49 -20.42 -18.04
CA PRO A 173 -5.40 -19.88 -18.84
C PRO A 173 -5.46 -18.34 -18.93
N ILE A 174 -4.30 -17.72 -18.78
CA ILE A 174 -4.10 -16.29 -19.00
C ILE A 174 -3.20 -16.19 -20.23
N ASP A 175 -3.57 -15.36 -21.20
CA ASP A 175 -2.75 -15.16 -22.38
C ASP A 175 -1.55 -14.23 -22.10
N GLU A 176 -0.43 -14.48 -22.78
CA GLU A 176 0.81 -13.75 -22.59
C GLU A 176 0.67 -12.26 -22.96
N ALA A 177 -0.19 -11.92 -23.92
CA ALA A 177 -0.38 -10.55 -24.37
C ALA A 177 -1.07 -9.69 -23.30
N SER A 178 -2.15 -10.21 -22.69
CA SER A 178 -2.83 -9.57 -21.56
C SER A 178 -1.91 -9.43 -20.35
N ALA A 179 -1.10 -10.46 -20.08
CA ALA A 179 -0.12 -10.41 -18.99
C ALA A 179 0.97 -9.35 -19.24
N CYS A 180 1.50 -9.25 -20.46
CA CYS A 180 2.45 -8.20 -20.86
C CYS A 180 1.82 -6.81 -20.72
N LEU A 181 0.60 -6.63 -21.22
CA LEU A 181 -0.12 -5.36 -21.15
C LEU A 181 -0.37 -4.95 -19.69
N PHE A 182 -0.75 -5.89 -18.83
CA PHE A 182 -0.88 -5.65 -17.40
C PHE A 182 0.45 -5.23 -16.77
N ARG A 183 1.53 -6.00 -16.98
CA ARG A 183 2.88 -5.71 -16.47
C ARG A 183 3.32 -4.30 -16.84
N ASP A 184 3.24 -3.96 -18.12
CA ASP A 184 3.71 -2.68 -18.65
C ASP A 184 2.88 -1.52 -18.11
N THR A 185 1.56 -1.70 -18.01
CA THR A 185 0.64 -0.69 -17.47
C THR A 185 0.85 -0.49 -15.96
N ALA A 186 1.05 -1.58 -15.22
CA ALA A 186 1.36 -1.52 -13.79
C ALA A 186 2.71 -0.83 -13.53
N GLY A 187 3.73 -1.12 -14.34
CA GLY A 187 5.03 -0.47 -14.27
C GLY A 187 4.97 1.04 -14.55
N LYS A 188 4.19 1.44 -15.57
CA LYS A 188 3.90 2.86 -15.85
C LYS A 188 3.18 3.52 -14.68
N MET A 189 2.11 2.90 -14.18
CA MET A 189 1.37 3.41 -13.03
C MET A 189 2.28 3.61 -11.81
N ALA A 190 3.10 2.62 -11.44
CA ALA A 190 4.00 2.74 -10.30
C ALA A 190 5.05 3.85 -10.48
N THR A 191 5.47 4.11 -11.71
CA THR A 191 6.37 5.23 -12.03
C THR A 191 5.68 6.58 -11.83
N ILE A 192 4.42 6.72 -12.23
CA ILE A 192 3.59 7.91 -11.91
C ILE A 192 3.48 8.11 -10.38
N PHE A 193 3.37 7.04 -9.59
CA PHE A 193 3.36 7.13 -8.12
C PHE A 193 4.71 7.57 -7.54
N ALA A 194 5.81 7.11 -8.13
CA ALA A 194 7.16 7.48 -7.69
C ALA A 194 7.52 8.93 -8.07
N GLU A 195 7.16 9.37 -9.27
CA GLU A 195 7.50 10.69 -9.83
C GLU A 195 6.52 11.79 -9.40
N GLY A 196 5.25 11.47 -9.22
CA GLY A 196 4.22 12.42 -8.77
C GLY A 196 4.34 12.83 -7.30
N GLY A 197 5.51 12.64 -6.70
CA GLY A 197 5.85 13.10 -5.36
C GLY A 197 5.55 14.59 -5.21
N ARG A 198 4.62 14.90 -4.31
CA ARG A 198 4.09 16.24 -3.94
C ARG A 198 2.90 16.72 -4.76
N ALA A 199 1.69 16.28 -4.41
CA ALA A 199 0.54 17.17 -4.11
C ALA A 199 -0.80 16.43 -4.20
N GLY A 200 -1.23 15.78 -3.10
CA GLY A 200 -2.58 15.26 -3.04
C GLY A 200 -2.85 14.41 -1.82
N ASN A 201 -2.98 15.06 -0.67
CA ASN A 201 -3.40 14.46 0.60
C ASN A 201 -4.79 13.81 0.46
N ASN A 202 -4.87 12.54 0.06
CA ASN A 202 -6.10 11.76 0.09
C ASN A 202 -5.90 10.47 0.88
N ARG A 203 -6.70 10.35 1.95
CA ARG A 203 -6.58 9.40 3.05
C ARG A 203 -6.82 7.94 2.64
N ASP A 204 -7.57 7.73 1.56
CA ASP A 204 -8.11 6.42 1.16
C ASP A 204 -7.20 5.70 0.16
N ASN A 205 -6.32 6.43 -0.52
CA ASN A 205 -5.53 5.88 -1.61
C ASN A 205 -4.31 5.08 -1.15
N VAL A 206 -3.67 5.47 -0.05
CA VAL A 206 -2.53 4.71 0.49
C VAL A 206 -2.97 3.29 0.89
N MET A 207 -4.18 3.13 1.42
CA MET A 207 -4.70 1.80 1.74
C MET A 207 -4.99 0.96 0.50
N CYS A 208 -5.48 1.57 -0.58
CA CYS A 208 -5.59 0.89 -1.87
C CYS A 208 -4.22 0.43 -2.39
N VAL A 209 -3.17 1.26 -2.22
CA VAL A 209 -1.80 0.88 -2.57
C VAL A 209 -1.29 -0.29 -1.71
N VAL A 210 -1.51 -0.26 -0.39
CA VAL A 210 -1.12 -1.38 0.50
C VAL A 210 -1.78 -2.69 0.08
N HIS A 211 -3.08 -2.67 -0.21
CA HIS A 211 -3.79 -3.84 -0.69
C HIS A 211 -3.26 -4.33 -2.03
N LEU A 212 -2.94 -3.40 -2.95
CA LEU A 212 -2.34 -3.73 -4.23
C LEU A 212 -0.95 -4.35 -4.08
N VAL A 213 -0.08 -3.80 -3.22
CA VAL A 213 1.26 -4.35 -2.90
C VAL A 213 1.14 -5.77 -2.35
N SER A 214 0.20 -6.02 -1.44
CA SER A 214 -0.06 -7.36 -0.90
C SER A 214 -0.52 -8.33 -1.99
N LYS A 215 -1.48 -7.92 -2.84
CA LYS A 215 -2.04 -8.76 -3.90
C LYS A 215 -1.04 -9.03 -5.02
N LEU A 216 -0.25 -8.04 -5.43
CA LEU A 216 0.87 -8.23 -6.36
C LEU A 216 1.90 -9.22 -5.79
N GLY A 217 2.17 -9.17 -4.49
CA GLY A 217 3.01 -10.18 -3.82
C GLY A 217 2.48 -11.59 -4.03
N LYS A 218 1.18 -11.81 -3.81
CA LYS A 218 0.55 -13.12 -4.04
C LYS A 218 0.56 -13.56 -5.49
N VAL A 219 0.38 -12.63 -6.45
CA VAL A 219 0.49 -12.93 -7.88
C VAL A 219 1.91 -13.38 -8.23
N LEU A 220 2.93 -12.68 -7.75
CA LEU A 220 4.34 -13.06 -7.96
C LEU A 220 4.64 -14.44 -7.37
N GLU A 221 4.23 -14.68 -6.12
CA GLU A 221 4.42 -15.99 -5.45
C GLU A 221 3.74 -17.13 -6.21
N LEU A 222 2.52 -16.92 -6.73
CA LEU A 222 1.83 -17.91 -7.55
C LEU A 222 2.49 -18.10 -8.92
N ALA A 223 2.98 -17.01 -9.54
CA ALA A 223 3.64 -17.08 -10.84
C ALA A 223 4.97 -17.86 -10.78
N ASP A 224 5.68 -17.80 -9.64
CA ASP A 224 6.91 -18.55 -9.40
C ASP A 224 6.67 -20.05 -9.17
N THR A 225 5.45 -20.44 -8.74
CA THR A 225 5.14 -21.81 -8.33
C THR A 225 4.31 -22.60 -9.36
N LEU A 226 3.49 -21.92 -10.16
CA LEU A 226 2.61 -22.54 -11.14
C LEU A 226 3.27 -22.66 -12.51
N THR A 227 3.16 -23.83 -13.13
CA THR A 227 3.56 -24.05 -14.52
C THR A 227 2.49 -23.57 -15.49
N GLY A 228 2.89 -23.03 -16.65
CA GLY A 228 1.95 -22.56 -17.67
C GLY A 228 1.37 -21.17 -17.38
N ILE A 229 1.94 -20.45 -16.42
CA ILE A 229 1.66 -19.03 -16.19
C ILE A 229 2.47 -18.18 -17.19
N PRO A 230 1.88 -17.10 -17.73
CA PRO A 230 2.60 -16.15 -18.55
C PRO A 230 3.89 -15.63 -17.92
N ALA A 231 4.97 -15.56 -18.70
CA ALA A 231 6.27 -15.11 -18.23
C ALA A 231 6.23 -13.65 -17.75
N ALA A 232 5.35 -12.83 -18.34
CA ALA A 232 5.13 -11.45 -17.89
C ALA A 232 4.61 -11.32 -16.44
N LEU A 233 4.01 -12.37 -15.85
CA LEU A 233 3.53 -12.35 -14.47
C LEU A 233 4.60 -12.72 -13.42
N SER A 234 5.70 -13.34 -13.83
CA SER A 234 6.91 -13.57 -13.01
C SER A 234 8.06 -12.61 -13.37
N ASP A 235 7.78 -11.62 -14.21
CA ASP A 235 8.77 -10.67 -14.71
C ASP A 235 9.28 -9.71 -13.61
N ALA A 236 10.58 -9.39 -13.67
CA ALA A 236 11.25 -8.47 -12.76
C ALA A 236 10.60 -7.07 -12.72
N VAL A 237 9.93 -6.63 -13.79
CA VAL A 237 9.18 -5.36 -13.84
C VAL A 237 8.03 -5.37 -12.85
N LEU A 238 7.30 -6.47 -12.66
CA LEU A 238 6.25 -6.55 -11.63
C LEU A 238 6.84 -6.54 -10.22
N GLY A 239 7.98 -7.20 -10.02
CA GLY A 239 8.74 -7.11 -8.76
C GLY A 239 9.14 -5.66 -8.43
N SER A 240 9.71 -4.95 -9.41
CA SER A 240 10.08 -3.53 -9.30
C SER A 240 8.86 -2.63 -9.06
N THR A 241 7.75 -2.91 -9.76
CA THR A 241 6.46 -2.22 -9.58
C THR A 241 5.97 -2.33 -8.15
N ARG A 242 5.96 -3.55 -7.59
CA ARG A 242 5.59 -3.81 -6.19
C ARG A 242 6.50 -3.04 -5.23
N LEU A 243 7.81 -3.01 -5.48
CA LEU A 243 8.77 -2.29 -4.65
C LEU A 243 8.55 -0.77 -4.68
N LYS A 244 8.33 -0.17 -5.86
CA LYS A 244 8.01 1.26 -6.01
C LYS A 244 6.75 1.64 -5.24
N LEU A 245 5.69 0.82 -5.35
CA LEU A 245 4.44 1.04 -4.62
C LEU A 245 4.60 0.86 -3.11
N LYS A 246 5.45 -0.09 -2.66
CA LYS A 246 5.80 -0.26 -1.25
C LYS A 246 6.52 0.98 -0.71
N LYS A 247 7.52 1.50 -1.44
CA LYS A 247 8.25 2.73 -1.10
C LYS A 247 7.32 3.96 -1.05
N TYR A 248 6.36 4.03 -1.96
CA TYR A 248 5.31 5.06 -1.88
C TYR A 248 4.50 4.94 -0.58
N ALA A 249 4.05 3.73 -0.22
CA ALA A 249 3.30 3.53 1.02
C ALA A 249 4.14 3.87 2.27
N GLU A 250 5.43 3.55 2.26
CA GLU A 250 6.39 3.89 3.31
C GLU A 250 6.53 5.40 3.51
N ASN A 251 6.71 6.16 2.42
CA ASN A 251 6.80 7.63 2.46
C ASN A 251 5.54 8.29 3.03
N HIS A 252 4.40 7.58 3.01
CA HIS A 252 3.10 8.07 3.49
C HIS A 252 2.61 7.37 4.78
N LEU A 253 3.46 6.54 5.41
CA LEU A 253 3.16 5.76 6.61
C LEU A 253 2.64 6.63 7.76
N GLU A 254 3.24 7.82 7.93
CA GLU A 254 3.07 8.68 9.10
C GLU A 254 2.14 9.89 8.86
N ASP A 255 1.58 10.02 7.66
CA ASP A 255 0.76 11.17 7.27
C ASP A 255 -0.49 11.35 8.13
N GLN A 256 -1.17 10.24 8.45
CA GLN A 256 -2.40 10.29 9.23
C GLN A 256 -2.14 10.62 10.69
N LEU A 257 -1.13 10.02 11.30
CA LEU A 257 -0.72 10.36 12.66
C LEU A 257 -0.33 11.84 12.76
N THR A 258 0.44 12.35 11.81
CA THR A 258 0.83 13.77 11.75
C THR A 258 -0.40 14.70 11.62
N LYS A 259 -1.41 14.30 10.85
CA LYS A 259 -2.67 15.06 10.76
C LYS A 259 -3.45 15.04 12.06
N MET A 260 -3.54 13.89 12.74
CA MET A 260 -4.21 13.79 14.04
C MET A 260 -3.50 14.64 15.10
N GLU A 261 -2.17 14.61 15.13
CA GLU A 261 -1.35 15.44 16.01
C GLU A 261 -1.64 16.93 15.78
N LYS A 262 -1.54 17.41 14.54
CA LYS A 262 -1.85 18.81 14.20
C LYS A 262 -3.29 19.17 14.55
N TYR A 263 -4.22 18.26 14.34
CA TYR A 263 -5.63 18.45 14.67
C TYR A 263 -5.84 18.62 16.17
N VAL A 264 -5.27 17.74 17.00
CA VAL A 264 -5.33 17.84 18.46
C VAL A 264 -4.73 19.15 18.96
N HIS A 265 -3.53 19.50 18.49
CA HIS A 265 -2.87 20.76 18.86
C HIS A 265 -3.72 21.99 18.49
N THR A 266 -4.35 21.98 17.32
CA THR A 266 -5.21 23.08 16.86
C THR A 266 -6.41 23.27 17.79
N ILE A 267 -7.10 22.19 18.15
CA ILE A 267 -8.26 22.24 19.05
C ILE A 267 -7.85 22.68 20.46
N GLN A 268 -6.69 22.23 20.95
CA GLN A 268 -6.19 22.61 22.28
C GLN A 268 -5.74 24.09 22.36
N ARG A 269 -5.29 24.69 21.25
CA ARG A 269 -4.84 26.10 21.19
C ARG A 269 -5.97 27.12 21.00
N GLN A 270 -7.18 26.69 20.64
CA GLN A 270 -8.30 27.62 20.47
C GLN A 270 -8.63 28.32 21.80
N LYS A 271 -8.73 29.66 21.78
CA LYS A 271 -9.01 30.47 22.98
C LYS A 271 -10.38 30.10 23.59
N GLY A 272 -10.35 29.67 24.85
CA GLY A 272 -11.52 29.28 25.64
C GLY A 272 -11.35 27.91 26.28
N ALA A 273 -12.00 27.66 27.42
CA ALA A 273 -11.97 26.34 28.05
C ALA A 273 -12.56 25.29 27.10
N VAL A 274 -11.95 24.10 27.11
CA VAL A 274 -12.43 22.91 26.39
C VAL A 274 -13.74 22.45 27.03
N THR A 275 -14.88 23.02 26.60
CA THR A 275 -16.20 22.63 27.11
C THR A 275 -16.72 21.37 26.41
N ALA A 276 -17.60 20.64 27.09
CA ALA A 276 -18.19 19.39 26.60
C ALA A 276 -18.88 19.56 25.23
N GLU A 277 -19.58 20.67 25.00
CA GLU A 277 -20.29 20.94 23.74
C GLU A 277 -19.31 21.23 22.59
N ARG A 278 -18.18 21.89 22.86
CA ARG A 278 -17.20 22.25 21.81
C ARG A 278 -16.36 21.06 21.35
N ILE A 279 -16.15 20.06 22.21
CA ILE A 279 -15.32 18.89 21.89
C ILE A 279 -16.09 17.74 21.27
N GLU A 280 -17.43 17.74 21.28
CA GLU A 280 -18.19 16.57 20.83
C GLU A 280 -17.92 16.24 19.35
N GLY A 281 -17.99 17.24 18.46
CA GLY A 281 -17.65 17.08 17.04
C GLY A 281 -16.19 16.65 16.82
N PRO A 282 -15.20 17.39 17.37
CA PRO A 282 -13.80 17.02 17.29
C PRO A 282 -13.47 15.62 17.81
N MET A 283 -14.08 15.23 18.93
CA MET A 283 -13.93 13.90 19.51
C MET A 283 -14.47 12.83 18.57
N LYS A 284 -15.68 12.99 18.01
CA LYS A 284 -16.28 12.02 17.07
C LYS A 284 -15.36 11.79 15.87
N LYS A 285 -14.80 12.86 15.30
CA LYS A 285 -13.83 12.77 14.21
C LYS A 285 -12.56 12.04 14.65
N LEU A 286 -11.99 12.41 15.79
CA LEU A 286 -10.75 11.79 16.26
C LEU A 286 -10.92 10.31 16.61
N ILE A 287 -12.09 9.86 17.07
CA ILE A 287 -12.41 8.43 17.25
C ILE A 287 -12.26 7.65 15.95
N VAL A 288 -12.84 8.17 14.86
CA VAL A 288 -12.77 7.55 13.53
C VAL A 288 -11.33 7.53 13.03
N ASP A 289 -10.66 8.66 13.12
CA ASP A 289 -9.29 8.84 12.67
C ASP A 289 -8.32 7.92 13.41
N PHE A 290 -8.47 7.79 14.73
CA PHE A 290 -7.63 6.94 15.56
C PHE A 290 -7.90 5.45 15.31
N GLN A 291 -9.16 5.07 15.12
CA GLN A 291 -9.51 3.71 14.70
C GLN A 291 -8.88 3.36 13.34
N GLN A 292 -8.99 4.27 12.37
CA GLN A 292 -8.37 4.09 11.06
C GLN A 292 -6.85 3.98 11.17
N GLU A 293 -6.20 4.81 11.98
CA GLU A 293 -4.75 4.77 12.19
C GLU A 293 -4.27 3.39 12.66
N MET A 294 -4.91 2.81 13.67
CA MET A 294 -4.58 1.46 14.17
C MET A 294 -4.75 0.39 13.09
N ASN A 295 -5.83 0.46 12.32
CA ASN A 295 -6.07 -0.49 11.22
C ASN A 295 -5.05 -0.34 10.08
N LYS A 296 -4.69 0.90 9.73
CA LYS A 296 -3.68 1.21 8.73
C LYS A 296 -2.33 0.65 9.15
N TYR A 297 -1.90 0.94 10.38
CA TYR A 297 -0.64 0.44 10.92
C TYR A 297 -0.54 -1.09 10.84
N LYS A 298 -1.60 -1.81 11.23
CA LYS A 298 -1.64 -3.28 11.08
C LYS A 298 -1.44 -3.73 9.62
N ASN A 299 -2.08 -3.06 8.67
CA ASN A 299 -1.95 -3.42 7.26
C ASN A 299 -0.58 -3.06 6.69
N TYR A 300 0.08 -2.02 7.18
CA TYR A 300 1.46 -1.71 6.84
C TYR A 300 2.42 -2.81 7.30
N GLN A 301 2.21 -3.36 8.50
CA GLN A 301 3.01 -4.48 8.99
C GLN A 301 2.82 -5.76 8.16
N LYS A 302 1.63 -5.98 7.57
CA LYS A 302 1.37 -7.14 6.68
C LYS A 302 2.10 -7.11 5.34
N ILE A 303 2.62 -5.95 4.93
CA ILE A 303 3.43 -5.81 3.71
C ILE A 303 4.89 -5.51 4.05
N ASP A 304 5.29 -5.80 5.29
CA ASP A 304 6.63 -5.63 5.81
C ASP A 304 7.16 -4.19 5.65
N LEU A 305 6.31 -3.19 5.89
CA LEU A 305 6.80 -1.82 6.05
C LEU A 305 7.57 -1.70 7.37
N PRO A 306 8.57 -0.80 7.44
CA PRO A 306 9.33 -0.58 8.67
C PRO A 306 8.42 -0.31 9.88
N PRO A 307 8.80 -0.81 11.07
CA PRO A 307 8.07 -0.48 12.28
C PRO A 307 8.20 1.01 12.59
N ARG A 308 7.18 1.52 13.27
CA ARG A 308 7.17 2.90 13.74
C ARG A 308 8.28 3.14 14.79
N SER A 309 8.96 4.28 14.67
CA SER A 309 9.95 4.73 15.67
C SER A 309 9.32 5.10 17.01
N GLU A 310 10.10 5.08 18.09
CA GLU A 310 9.61 5.42 19.43
C GLU A 310 9.04 6.84 19.53
N GLU A 311 9.70 7.83 18.91
CA GLU A 311 9.20 9.21 18.85
C GLU A 311 7.79 9.31 18.25
N ARG A 312 7.53 8.51 17.21
CA ARG A 312 6.21 8.46 16.57
C ARG A 312 5.21 7.69 17.43
N TRP A 313 5.65 6.69 18.20
CA TRP A 313 4.80 6.06 19.21
C TRP A 313 4.39 7.03 20.31
N GLU A 314 5.28 7.92 20.76
CA GLU A 314 4.92 8.97 21.71
C GLU A 314 3.85 9.91 21.14
N VAL A 315 3.95 10.29 19.87
CA VAL A 315 2.92 11.10 19.21
C VAL A 315 1.58 10.36 19.19
N PHE A 316 1.59 9.07 18.88
CA PHE A 316 0.39 8.22 18.92
C PHE A 316 -0.23 8.18 20.32
N GLN A 317 0.58 8.01 21.36
CA GLN A 317 0.12 8.04 22.76
C GLN A 317 -0.44 9.41 23.15
N LYS A 318 0.23 10.51 22.82
CA LYS A 318 -0.23 11.89 23.08
C LYS A 318 -1.61 12.14 22.45
N VAL A 319 -1.82 11.70 21.20
CA VAL A 319 -3.12 11.77 20.53
C VAL A 319 -4.16 10.92 21.27
N ALA A 320 -3.81 9.71 21.70
CA ALA A 320 -4.69 8.81 22.42
C ALA A 320 -5.10 9.36 23.80
N GLU A 321 -4.18 10.01 24.53
CA GLU A 321 -4.44 10.66 25.81
C GLU A 321 -5.36 11.87 25.66
N ALA A 322 -5.12 12.71 24.65
CA ALA A 322 -6.01 13.82 24.32
C ALA A 322 -7.43 13.31 24.03
N LEU A 323 -7.55 12.25 23.23
CA LEU A 323 -8.82 11.60 22.95
C LEU A 323 -9.47 11.05 24.22
N ALA A 324 -8.71 10.39 25.10
CA ALA A 324 -9.20 9.86 26.37
C ALA A 324 -9.75 10.97 27.27
N LYS A 325 -9.06 12.11 27.34
CA LYS A 325 -9.50 13.30 28.08
C LYS A 325 -10.80 13.85 27.50
N TRP A 326 -10.89 14.00 26.18
CA TRP A 326 -12.11 14.49 25.53
C TRP A 326 -13.31 13.58 25.78
N ILE A 327 -13.12 12.26 25.70
CA ILE A 327 -14.15 11.27 26.05
C ILE A 327 -14.58 11.45 27.51
N GLY A 328 -13.63 11.68 28.43
CA GLY A 328 -13.92 11.95 29.84
C GLY A 328 -14.71 13.23 30.09
N CYS A 329 -14.44 14.31 29.33
CA CYS A 329 -15.06 15.62 29.50
C CYS A 329 -16.49 15.75 28.94
N THR A 330 -16.89 14.91 27.99
CA THR A 330 -18.28 14.96 27.46
C THR A 330 -19.29 14.59 28.56
N LYS A 331 -20.45 15.25 28.61
CA LYS A 331 -21.49 14.96 29.62
C LYS A 331 -21.93 13.49 29.54
N MET A 332 -22.21 12.88 30.70
CA MET A 332 -22.56 11.44 30.84
C MET A 332 -23.95 11.06 30.31
N THR A 333 -24.75 12.04 29.87
CA THR A 333 -26.16 11.87 29.46
C THR A 333 -26.37 11.81 27.95
N ALA A 334 -25.34 12.10 27.15
CA ALA A 334 -25.42 11.95 25.70
C ALA A 334 -25.18 10.49 25.31
N SER A 335 -25.99 9.95 24.40
CA SER A 335 -25.70 8.66 23.78
C SER A 335 -24.27 8.69 23.24
N PRO A 336 -23.41 7.70 23.56
CA PRO A 336 -22.03 7.69 23.12
C PRO A 336 -21.98 7.68 21.60
N PRO A 337 -20.95 8.28 20.98
CA PRO A 337 -20.75 8.18 19.54
C PRO A 337 -20.86 6.73 19.07
N ARG A 338 -21.61 6.47 18.00
CA ARG A 338 -21.80 5.12 17.43
C ARG A 338 -20.45 4.44 17.13
N GLN A 339 -19.45 5.23 16.73
CA GLN A 339 -18.11 4.81 16.37
C GLN A 339 -17.25 4.41 17.59
N LEU A 340 -17.61 4.83 18.81
CA LEU A 340 -16.83 4.58 20.03
C LEU A 340 -16.68 3.07 20.31
N LYS A 341 -17.75 2.30 20.10
CA LYS A 341 -17.74 0.84 20.28
C LYS A 341 -16.78 0.16 19.29
N GLY A 342 -16.78 0.62 18.04
CA GLY A 342 -15.87 0.12 17.00
C GLY A 342 -14.41 0.42 17.34
N MET A 343 -14.11 1.67 17.68
CA MET A 343 -12.77 2.09 18.09
C MET A 343 -12.27 1.32 19.31
N LEU A 344 -13.09 1.14 20.36
CA LEU A 344 -12.67 0.39 21.55
C LEU A 344 -12.34 -1.08 21.22
N ARG A 345 -13.10 -1.72 20.33
CA ARG A 345 -12.81 -3.10 19.89
C ARG A 345 -11.47 -3.16 19.18
N VAL A 346 -11.22 -2.25 18.25
CA VAL A 346 -9.96 -2.17 17.50
C VAL A 346 -8.80 -1.88 18.45
N ALA A 347 -8.94 -0.92 19.37
CA ALA A 347 -7.92 -0.55 20.35
C ALA A 347 -7.52 -1.73 21.25
N LYS A 348 -8.50 -2.52 21.72
CA LYS A 348 -8.22 -3.72 22.52
C LYS A 348 -7.47 -4.79 21.73
N LYS A 349 -7.84 -5.03 20.47
CA LYS A 349 -7.11 -5.97 19.60
C LYS A 349 -5.71 -5.45 19.31
N PHE A 350 -5.58 -4.17 18.99
CA PHE A 350 -4.31 -3.52 18.71
C PHE A 350 -3.37 -3.62 19.90
N ASN A 351 -3.83 -3.35 21.12
CA ASN A 351 -3.02 -3.44 22.33
C ASN A 351 -2.59 -4.87 22.70
N LYS A 352 -3.24 -5.90 22.15
CA LYS A 352 -2.76 -7.29 22.30
C LYS A 352 -1.57 -7.58 21.39
N GLU A 353 -1.57 -7.00 20.18
CA GLU A 353 -0.51 -7.17 19.19
C GLU A 353 0.67 -6.22 19.45
N PHE A 354 0.39 -5.03 19.98
CA PHE A 354 1.36 -4.01 20.32
C PHE A 354 1.15 -3.57 21.78
N PRO A 355 1.70 -4.34 22.75
CA PRO A 355 1.58 -4.02 24.18
C PRO A 355 2.09 -2.62 24.50
N ASP A 356 1.46 -1.99 25.49
CA ASP A 356 1.81 -0.66 26.04
C ASP A 356 1.74 0.52 25.05
N ARG A 357 1.28 0.30 23.82
CA ARG A 357 1.11 1.38 22.82
C ARG A 357 -0.21 2.14 22.97
N VAL A 358 -1.26 1.52 23.49
CA VAL A 358 -2.56 2.18 23.72
C VAL A 358 -2.70 2.53 25.21
N PRO A 359 -2.81 3.82 25.58
CA PRO A 359 -2.99 4.21 26.97
C PRO A 359 -4.22 3.56 27.63
N ILE A 360 -4.03 2.96 28.80
CA ILE A 360 -5.09 2.29 29.57
C ILE A 360 -6.25 3.24 29.86
N ILE A 361 -5.96 4.53 30.06
CA ILE A 361 -6.98 5.56 30.31
C ILE A 361 -7.96 5.72 29.15
N LEU A 362 -7.52 5.55 27.89
CA LEU A 362 -8.39 5.57 26.73
C LEU A 362 -9.36 4.39 26.77
N LEU A 363 -8.84 3.18 27.01
CA LEU A 363 -9.65 1.96 27.09
C LEU A 363 -10.67 2.02 28.22
N ARG A 364 -10.27 2.56 29.38
CA ARG A 364 -11.13 2.76 30.55
C ARG A 364 -12.23 3.76 30.26
N ASN A 365 -11.91 4.96 29.79
CA ASN A 365 -12.89 6.03 29.56
C ASN A 365 -13.91 5.63 28.50
N ALA A 366 -13.45 5.07 27.37
CA ALA A 366 -14.33 4.55 26.32
C ALA A 366 -15.23 3.42 26.84
N GLY A 367 -14.67 2.49 27.62
CA GLY A 367 -15.42 1.38 28.21
C GLY A 367 -16.50 1.84 29.20
N MET A 368 -16.17 2.79 30.09
CA MET A 368 -17.13 3.35 31.06
C MET A 368 -18.29 4.05 30.35
N LYS A 369 -18.01 4.87 29.33
CA LYS A 369 -19.06 5.56 28.54
C LYS A 369 -20.06 4.60 27.90
N LEU A 370 -19.58 3.49 27.34
CA LEU A 370 -20.46 2.49 26.73
C LEU A 370 -21.31 1.74 27.77
N ARG A 371 -20.77 1.45 28.96
CA ARG A 371 -21.52 0.79 30.04
C ARG A 371 -22.65 1.67 30.58
N ILE A 372 -22.38 2.94 30.84
CA ILE A 372 -23.38 3.89 31.36
C ILE A 372 -24.56 4.02 30.39
N SER A 373 -24.26 4.12 29.08
CA SER A 373 -25.30 4.18 28.05
C SER A 373 -26.18 2.93 28.02
N GLN A 374 -25.60 1.74 28.20
CA GLN A 374 -26.37 0.49 28.24
C GLN A 374 -27.28 0.42 29.48
N GLN A 375 -26.81 0.89 30.64
CA GLN A 375 -27.60 0.95 31.87
C GLN A 375 -28.79 1.91 31.71
N GLN A 376 -28.57 3.10 31.13
CA GLN A 376 -29.63 4.07 30.86
C GLN A 376 -30.68 3.51 29.91
N TYR A 377 -30.27 2.86 28.80
CA TYR A 377 -31.18 2.24 27.85
C TYR A 377 -32.07 1.17 28.50
N ARG A 378 -31.49 0.31 29.36
CA ARG A 378 -32.26 -0.71 30.10
C ARG A 378 -33.29 -0.08 31.03
N SER A 379 -32.89 0.92 31.82
CA SER A 379 -33.79 1.63 32.73
C SER A 379 -34.93 2.34 31.99
N THR A 380 -34.67 2.94 30.82
CA THR A 380 -35.73 3.55 30.00
C THR A 380 -36.69 2.52 29.40
N LYS A 381 -36.19 1.35 28.99
CA LYS A 381 -37.01 0.28 28.44
C LYS A 381 -37.91 -0.37 29.50
N GLU A 382 -37.37 -0.58 30.70
CA GLU A 382 -38.13 -1.10 31.85
C GLU A 382 -39.26 -0.13 32.25
N LYS A 383 -39.00 1.18 32.29
CA LYS A 383 -40.02 2.21 32.55
C LYS A 383 -41.09 2.31 31.46
N ALA A 384 -40.74 2.04 30.21
CA ALA A 384 -41.68 2.07 29.09
C ALA A 384 -42.56 0.81 29.03
N SER A 385 -42.08 -0.33 29.55
CA SER A 385 -42.83 -1.60 29.58
C SER A 385 -43.72 -1.75 30.82
N ALA A 386 -43.58 -0.86 31.81
CA ALA A 386 -44.38 -0.80 33.02
C ALA A 386 -45.56 0.21 32.93
N LYS A 387 -45.74 0.84 31.76
CA LYS A 387 -46.91 1.62 31.37
C LYS A 387 -47.68 0.83 30.33
#